data_AF-A0A7W1IP83-F1
#
_entry.id   AF-A0A7W1IP83-F1
#
_cell.length_a   1.000
_cell.length_b   1.000
_cell.length_c   1.000
_cell.angle_alpha   90.00
_cell.angle_beta   90.00
_cell.angle_gamma   90.00
#
_symmetry.space_group_name_H-M   'P 1'
#
loop_
_entity.id
_entity.type
_entity.pdbx_description
1 polymer ?
#
loop_
_entity_poly.entity_id
_entity_poly.type
_entity_poly.pdbx_seq_one_letter_code
_entity_poly.pdbx_strand_id
1 'polypeptide(L)'
;MDYFGLEIFDGKPLKEISLEENLPLEEQWFHLTEDITCIDYIIHDVLDFSVDVGWYPNIKITPDAGFRTRIIEGPYTDGMVFYEKTSKTIAQMKLDLQEGILLIQSFKKLSIEDIFKTKIRDFL
;
A
#
# COMPACT_ATOMS: atom_id res chain seq x y z
N MET A 1 12.51 5.95 -11.91
CA MET A 1 12.33 4.53 -12.29
C MET A 1 10.86 4.26 -12.05
N ASP A 2 10.08 3.99 -13.10
CA ASP A 2 8.64 3.72 -12.96
C ASP A 2 8.47 2.40 -12.21
N TYR A 3 8.13 2.47 -10.94
CA TYR A 3 7.83 1.29 -10.14
C TYR A 3 6.35 0.98 -10.30
N PHE A 4 6.01 0.08 -11.22
CA PHE A 4 4.61 -0.23 -11.55
C PHE A 4 3.79 0.99 -12.03
N GLY A 5 4.47 1.99 -12.60
CA GLY A 5 3.86 3.28 -12.96
C GLY A 5 3.41 4.11 -11.76
N LEU A 6 4.01 3.89 -10.59
CA LEU A 6 3.87 4.71 -9.38
C LEU A 6 4.99 5.76 -9.34
N GLU A 7 4.63 6.97 -8.95
CA GLU A 7 5.57 8.05 -8.66
C GLU A 7 6.00 7.98 -7.20
N ILE A 8 7.17 7.37 -6.94
CA ILE A 8 7.74 7.21 -5.59
C ILE A 8 8.67 8.39 -5.29
N PHE A 9 8.56 8.98 -4.10
CA PHE A 9 9.45 10.03 -3.59
C PHE A 9 10.18 9.55 -2.34
N ASP A 10 11.52 9.53 -2.34
CA ASP A 10 12.33 9.15 -1.17
C ASP A 10 11.95 7.81 -0.48
N GLY A 11 11.15 6.99 -1.15
CA GLY A 11 10.68 5.69 -0.67
C GLY A 11 11.56 4.58 -1.20
N LYS A 12 11.66 3.51 -0.42
CA LYS A 12 12.43 2.32 -0.76
C LYS A 12 11.47 1.16 -1.04
N PRO A 13 11.29 0.75 -2.30
CA PRO A 13 10.57 -0.48 -2.61
C PRO A 13 11.30 -1.68 -1.99
N LEU A 14 10.58 -2.50 -1.23
CA LEU A 14 11.11 -3.73 -0.62
C LEU A 14 10.85 -4.97 -1.47
N LYS A 15 9.82 -4.93 -2.31
CA LYS A 15 9.41 -6.02 -3.21
C LYS A 15 9.08 -5.44 -4.57
N GLU A 16 9.02 -6.24 -5.62
CA GLU A 16 8.55 -5.83 -6.94
C GLU A 16 7.12 -6.31 -7.19
N ILE A 17 6.30 -5.49 -7.86
CA ILE A 17 4.96 -5.89 -8.31
C ILE A 17 5.09 -6.67 -9.62
N SER A 18 4.79 -7.97 -9.57
CA SER A 18 4.81 -8.87 -10.75
C SER A 18 3.42 -9.05 -11.38
N LEU A 19 2.60 -8.00 -11.38
CA LEU A 19 1.28 -8.01 -12.02
C LEU A 19 1.33 -7.19 -13.31
N GLU A 20 0.47 -7.51 -14.26
CA GLU A 20 0.27 -6.76 -15.50
C GLU A 20 -1.16 -6.21 -15.55
N GLU A 21 -1.30 -4.91 -15.77
CA GLU A 21 -2.58 -4.19 -15.74
C GLU A 21 -3.57 -4.65 -16.83
N ASN A 22 -3.05 -5.14 -17.96
CA ASN A 22 -3.87 -5.54 -19.12
C ASN A 22 -4.14 -7.05 -19.20
N LEU A 23 -3.63 -7.85 -18.26
CA LEU A 23 -3.87 -9.29 -18.22
C LEU A 23 -4.97 -9.63 -17.20
N PRO A 24 -5.88 -10.57 -17.48
CA PRO A 24 -6.87 -11.03 -16.52
C PRO A 24 -6.23 -11.51 -15.22
N LEU A 25 -6.90 -11.25 -14.10
CA LEU A 25 -6.36 -11.58 -12.78
C LEU A 25 -6.25 -13.11 -12.60
N GLU A 26 -7.20 -13.85 -13.18
CA GLU A 26 -7.24 -15.30 -13.19
C GLU A 26 -6.05 -15.93 -13.92
N GLU A 27 -5.43 -15.23 -14.86
CA GLU A 27 -4.22 -15.69 -15.55
C GLU A 27 -2.96 -15.45 -14.73
N GLN A 28 -3.04 -14.60 -13.70
CA GLN A 28 -1.91 -14.15 -12.88
C GLN A 28 -2.07 -14.55 -11.40
N TRP A 29 -2.96 -15.50 -11.10
CA TRP A 29 -3.34 -15.89 -9.73
C TRP A 29 -2.15 -16.29 -8.84
N PHE A 30 -1.08 -16.82 -9.44
CA PHE A 30 0.14 -17.25 -8.75
C PHE A 30 0.99 -16.07 -8.24
N HIS A 31 0.73 -14.85 -8.70
CA HIS A 31 1.32 -13.62 -8.19
C HIS A 31 0.52 -12.99 -7.03
N LEU A 32 -0.70 -13.48 -6.77
CA LEU A 32 -1.57 -12.96 -5.70
C LEU A 32 -1.14 -13.51 -4.35
N THR A 33 -0.52 -12.65 -3.55
CA THR A 33 -0.03 -12.98 -2.21
C THR A 33 -0.39 -11.85 -1.24
N GLU A 34 -0.33 -12.12 0.05
CA GLU A 34 -0.65 -11.12 1.10
C GLU A 34 0.32 -9.93 1.15
N ASP A 35 1.47 -10.03 0.48
CA ASP A 35 2.49 -8.98 0.43
C ASP A 35 2.88 -8.70 -1.03
N ILE A 36 1.98 -8.29 -1.92
CA ILE A 36 2.31 -8.03 -3.33
C ILE A 36 3.40 -6.95 -3.45
N THR A 37 3.28 -5.86 -2.70
CA THR A 37 4.31 -4.83 -2.60
C THR A 37 4.40 -4.24 -1.20
N CYS A 38 5.56 -3.68 -0.88
CA CYS A 38 5.78 -2.79 0.24
C CYS A 38 6.81 -1.72 -0.16
N ILE A 39 6.53 -0.45 0.16
CA ILE A 39 7.42 0.69 -0.06
C ILE A 39 7.61 1.39 1.28
N ASP A 40 8.84 1.43 1.77
CA ASP A 40 9.18 2.03 3.06
C ASP A 40 9.61 3.49 2.93
N TYR A 41 9.27 4.27 3.95
CA TYR A 41 9.54 5.69 4.07
C TYR A 41 9.98 6.02 5.50
N ILE A 42 11.12 6.68 5.63
CA ILE A 42 11.52 7.28 6.90
C ILE A 42 11.06 8.74 6.91
N ILE A 43 10.21 9.08 7.88
CA ILE A 43 9.63 10.40 8.07
C ILE A 43 10.16 11.00 9.38
N HIS A 44 10.63 12.26 9.32
CA HIS A 44 11.25 12.97 10.45
C HIS A 44 12.41 12.21 11.12
N ASP A 45 13.14 11.42 10.34
CA ASP A 45 14.30 10.59 10.77
C ASP A 45 13.99 9.56 11.87
N VAL A 46 12.73 9.41 12.30
CA VAL A 46 12.35 8.57 13.44
C VAL A 46 11.09 7.73 13.23
N LEU A 47 10.19 8.13 12.33
CA LEU A 47 8.98 7.38 12.04
C LEU A 47 9.20 6.53 10.79
N ASP A 48 8.93 5.24 10.92
CA ASP A 48 8.99 4.28 9.81
C ASP A 48 7.57 4.05 9.31
N PHE A 49 7.31 4.41 8.07
CA PHE A 49 6.02 4.18 7.42
C PHE A 49 6.19 3.31 6.20
N SER A 50 5.24 2.40 5.99
CA SER A 50 5.16 1.58 4.79
C SER A 50 3.84 1.83 4.08
N VAL A 51 3.87 1.87 2.74
CA VAL A 51 2.69 1.63 1.89
C VAL A 51 2.80 0.23 1.33
N ASP A 52 1.86 -0.63 1.68
CA ASP A 52 1.81 -2.01 1.20
C ASP A 52 0.51 -2.34 0.50
N VAL A 53 0.54 -3.44 -0.26
CA VAL A 53 -0.67 -4.07 -0.74
C VAL A 53 -0.56 -5.58 -0.72
N GLY A 54 -1.68 -6.24 -0.43
CA GLY A 54 -1.83 -7.70 -0.46
C GLY A 54 -3.15 -8.16 -1.05
N TRP A 55 -3.21 -9.37 -1.60
CA TRP A 55 -4.47 -9.99 -2.02
C TRP A 55 -5.11 -10.82 -0.90
N TYR A 56 -6.40 -10.61 -0.64
CA TYR A 56 -7.14 -11.26 0.44
C TYR A 56 -8.56 -11.70 0.03
N PRO A 57 -9.04 -12.90 0.41
CA PRO A 57 -8.29 -13.95 1.09
C PRO A 57 -7.34 -14.67 0.12
N ASN A 58 -6.08 -14.79 0.55
CA ASN A 58 -4.90 -15.29 -0.15
C ASN A 58 -5.16 -16.29 -1.30
N ILE A 59 -4.53 -16.06 -2.47
CA ILE A 59 -4.48 -16.89 -3.70
C ILE A 59 -5.82 -17.17 -4.40
N LYS A 60 -6.96 -17.10 -3.70
CA LYS A 60 -8.26 -17.40 -4.28
C LYS A 60 -8.91 -16.15 -4.86
N ILE A 61 -9.37 -16.25 -6.10
CA ILE A 61 -10.20 -15.22 -6.73
C ILE A 61 -11.65 -15.60 -6.45
N THR A 62 -12.23 -14.95 -5.46
CA THR A 62 -13.63 -15.09 -5.06
C THR A 62 -14.30 -13.71 -5.09
N PRO A 63 -15.64 -13.61 -5.11
CA PRO A 63 -16.33 -12.32 -5.13
C PRO A 63 -15.98 -11.41 -3.93
N ASP A 64 -15.68 -12.02 -2.78
CA ASP A 64 -15.23 -11.33 -1.57
C ASP A 64 -13.73 -10.97 -1.61
N ALA A 65 -12.93 -11.55 -2.50
CA ALA A 65 -11.50 -11.30 -2.58
C ALA A 65 -11.13 -9.94 -3.19
N GLY A 66 -10.02 -9.33 -2.76
CA GLY A 66 -9.54 -8.05 -3.26
C GLY A 66 -8.14 -7.69 -2.80
N PHE A 67 -7.58 -6.65 -3.42
CA PHE A 67 -6.34 -6.00 -3.01
C PHE A 67 -6.61 -5.12 -1.80
N ARG A 68 -5.88 -5.34 -0.71
CA ARG A 68 -5.90 -4.50 0.48
C ARG A 68 -4.65 -3.63 0.48
N THR A 69 -4.85 -2.34 0.28
CA THR A 69 -3.79 -1.33 0.33
C THR A 69 -3.76 -0.72 1.72
N ARG A 70 -2.59 -0.65 2.36
CA ARG A 70 -2.46 -0.16 3.72
C ARG A 70 -1.33 0.87 3.83
N ILE A 71 -1.50 1.77 4.80
CA ILE A 71 -0.41 2.60 5.32
C ILE A 71 -0.19 2.19 6.76
N ILE A 72 1.02 1.75 7.06
CA ILE A 72 1.40 1.19 8.36
C ILE A 72 2.53 2.05 8.92
N GLU A 73 2.46 2.38 10.19
CA GLU A 73 3.58 2.98 10.93
C GLU A 73 4.18 1.95 11.87
N GLY A 74 5.51 1.86 11.90
CA GLY A 74 6.24 0.86 12.66
C GLY A 74 6.49 -0.43 11.87
N PRO A 75 7.04 -1.48 12.53
CA PRO A 75 7.43 -2.70 11.85
C PRO A 75 6.24 -3.39 11.20
N TYR A 76 6.42 -3.89 9.97
CA TYR A 76 5.35 -4.49 9.15
C TYR A 76 4.41 -5.47 9.89
N THR A 77 4.94 -6.25 10.85
CA THR A 77 4.16 -7.27 11.58
C THR A 77 3.34 -6.74 12.76
N ASP A 78 3.71 -5.59 13.34
CA ASP A 78 3.11 -5.05 14.58
C ASP A 78 2.80 -3.55 14.47
N GLY A 79 2.85 -3.01 13.26
CA GLY A 79 2.68 -1.60 12.99
C GLY A 79 1.24 -1.14 13.12
N MET A 80 1.06 0.14 13.41
CA MET A 80 -0.23 0.76 13.48
C MET A 80 -0.75 1.08 12.08
N VAL A 81 -1.89 0.50 11.70
CA VAL A 81 -2.57 0.85 10.45
C VAL A 81 -3.19 2.25 10.56
N PHE A 82 -2.75 3.17 9.71
CA PHE A 82 -3.26 4.54 9.59
C PHE A 82 -4.43 4.65 8.61
N TYR A 83 -4.43 3.76 7.62
CA TYR A 83 -5.32 3.80 6.47
C TYR A 83 -5.35 2.41 5.82
N GLU A 84 -6.53 1.97 5.41
CA GLU A 84 -6.73 0.73 4.66
C GLU A 84 -7.82 0.95 3.60
N LYS A 85 -7.60 0.47 2.39
CA LYS A 85 -8.62 0.37 1.34
C LYS A 85 -8.62 -1.00 0.71
N THR A 86 -9.80 -1.43 0.26
CA THR A 86 -9.95 -2.65 -0.54
C THR A 86 -10.38 -2.31 -1.97
N SER A 87 -9.63 -2.78 -2.95
CA SER A 87 -9.96 -2.68 -4.37
C SER A 87 -10.03 -4.03 -5.05
N LYS A 88 -10.76 -4.11 -6.17
CA LYS A 88 -11.05 -5.36 -6.90
C LYS A 88 -10.26 -5.50 -8.21
N THR A 89 -9.63 -4.43 -8.67
CA THR A 89 -8.92 -4.37 -9.95
C THR A 89 -7.52 -3.83 -9.77
N ILE A 90 -6.60 -4.24 -10.64
CA ILE A 90 -5.20 -3.78 -10.64
C ILE A 90 -5.13 -2.26 -10.85
N ALA A 91 -5.96 -1.70 -11.73
CA ALA A 91 -6.03 -0.27 -11.97
C ALA A 91 -6.41 0.51 -10.71
N GLN A 92 -7.43 0.06 -9.96
CA GLN A 92 -7.82 0.72 -8.72
C GLN A 92 -6.77 0.52 -7.62
N MET A 93 -6.18 -0.67 -7.52
CA MET A 93 -5.07 -0.94 -6.60
C MET A 93 -3.91 0.04 -6.81
N LYS A 94 -3.55 0.33 -8.06
CA LYS A 94 -2.50 1.29 -8.40
C LYS A 94 -2.85 2.71 -7.98
N LEU A 95 -4.10 3.13 -8.15
CA LEU A 95 -4.58 4.43 -7.67
C LEU A 95 -4.52 4.51 -6.14
N ASP A 96 -4.96 3.46 -5.45
CA ASP A 96 -4.93 3.41 -3.98
C ASP A 96 -3.50 3.46 -3.43
N LEU A 97 -2.56 2.77 -4.10
CA LEU A 97 -1.12 2.85 -3.79
C LEU A 97 -0.59 4.27 -3.98
N GLN A 98 -0.90 4.90 -5.11
CA GLN A 98 -0.45 6.28 -5.39
C GLN A 98 -1.02 7.27 -4.37
N GLU A 99 -2.28 7.11 -3.97
CA GLU A 99 -2.90 7.90 -2.91
C GLU A 99 -2.17 7.71 -1.57
N GLY A 100 -1.83 6.47 -1.21
CA GLY A 100 -1.10 6.19 0.03
C GLY A 100 0.30 6.80 0.05
N ILE A 101 1.00 6.75 -1.09
CA ILE A 101 2.28 7.43 -1.29
C ILE A 101 2.11 8.94 -1.05
N LEU A 102 1.14 9.58 -1.72
CA LEU A 102 0.88 11.02 -1.57
C LEU A 102 0.49 11.40 -0.13
N LEU A 103 -0.22 10.53 0.59
CA LEU A 103 -0.54 10.76 2.00
C LEU A 103 0.74 10.77 2.86
N ILE A 104 1.62 9.78 2.72
CA ILE A 104 2.91 9.79 3.43
C ILE A 104 3.73 11.04 3.07
N GLN A 105 3.68 11.49 1.81
CA GLN A 105 4.38 12.72 1.41
C GLN A 105 3.90 13.94 2.18
N SER A 106 2.59 13.99 2.45
CA SER A 106 1.99 15.07 3.23
C SER A 106 2.51 15.09 4.66
N PHE A 107 2.84 13.94 5.26
CA PHE A 107 3.34 13.83 6.62
C PHE A 107 4.69 14.52 6.84
N LYS A 108 5.53 14.64 5.80
CA LYS A 108 6.79 15.41 5.86
C LYS A 108 6.59 16.88 6.24
N LYS A 109 5.40 17.43 5.97
CA LYS A 109 5.06 18.83 6.25
C LYS A 109 4.36 19.01 7.61
N LEU A 110 4.00 17.92 8.28
CA LEU A 110 3.30 17.92 9.55
C LEU A 110 4.28 17.72 10.71
N SER A 111 3.91 18.19 11.90
CA SER A 111 4.60 17.77 13.11
C SER A 111 4.30 16.29 13.41
N ILE A 112 5.17 15.61 14.17
CA ILE A 112 4.91 14.23 14.61
C ILE A 112 3.55 14.11 15.30
N GLU A 113 3.21 15.06 16.17
CA GLU A 113 1.93 15.07 16.87
C GLU A 113 0.73 15.16 15.91
N ASP A 114 0.84 16.00 14.88
CA ASP A 114 -0.24 16.18 13.90
C ASP A 114 -0.38 14.98 12.96
N ILE A 115 0.71 14.28 12.64
CA ILE A 115 0.65 12.99 11.92
C ILE A 115 -0.25 12.02 12.69
N PHE A 116 -0.01 11.84 14.00
CA PHE A 116 -0.79 10.91 14.82
C PHE A 116 -2.25 11.35 15.06
N LYS A 117 -2.56 12.63 14.90
CA LYS A 117 -3.95 13.13 14.86
C LYS A 117 -4.64 12.90 13.52
N THR A 118 -3.87 12.72 12.44
CA THR A 118 -4.37 12.51 11.08
C THR A 118 -4.91 11.10 10.88
N LYS A 119 -5.08 10.27 11.92
CA LYS A 119 -5.68 8.92 11.80
C LYS A 119 -6.95 8.96 10.97
N ILE A 120 -6.86 8.47 9.73
CA ILE A 120 -7.99 8.36 8.81
C ILE A 120 -8.66 7.03 9.15
N ARG A 121 -9.45 7.04 10.23
CA ARG A 121 -10.37 5.94 10.52
C ARG A 121 -11.56 6.04 9.56
N ASP A 122 -11.35 5.64 8.32
CA ASP A 122 -12.45 5.24 7.47
C ASP A 122 -12.54 3.71 7.54
N PHE A 123 -13.17 3.23 8.61
CA PHE A 123 -13.79 1.91 8.59
C PHE A 123 -15.02 2.03 7.68
N LEU A 124 -14.93 1.48 6.47
CA LEU A 124 -16.12 1.10 5.70
C LEU A 124 -16.83 -0.08 6.39
#